data_AF-A0A535W777-F1
#
_entry.id   AF-A0A535W777-F1
#
_cell.length_a   1.000
_cell.length_b   1.000
_cell.length_c   1.000
_cell.angle_alpha   90.00
_cell.angle_beta   90.00
_cell.angle_gamma   90.00
#
_symmetry.space_group_name_H-M   'P 1'
#
loop_
_entity.id
_entity.type
_entity.pdbx_description
1 polymer ?
#
loop_
_entity_poly.entity_id
_entity_poly.type
_entity_poly.pdbx_seq_one_letter_code
_entity_poly.pdbx_strand_id
1 'polypeptide(L)'
;ALLGREIFALLGWRRLMRVAEPLHARGALERVSGLLQRGGWRAVFTARLIPGLRVHTTQVAGVSQVPRGTYLAGLLPATVVYIAAFVGLGAAVGRPVLGLIHEAEHQVLLAVGLVMAVVVIFLLTRAPVRRTLASLEAAGWSGPLKFSLDSVGVVLILACLGLNFAGHAIAVTFHLPLFLDSIGTVLAGVTAGPWVGGSVGFISNLVSSNTIDPIAAPYGIVSFAVGFAAGLSRYLNWHKRASGWIALWLVCAAIAAVVSTPINFLQSGGRSGVGSGDAIYATLNSAHLPRILAAFIGEGVVDFPDKLITIVAALLIAQGLPARQITAEPVGLDLGEAFTFVIRSPGWWRKLLAAAICLLFIWLIVPYLLLVGYIIEIARHVRAGGRQLPPWVHRGRNIRDGFKVALVILIWTIPSALLSIPAAIVGAAVSEGSTKALGGSIAVAAEFLAAVGSVWGVVVLLIEAAILSQYLDRGFWAALSVPAIIRRLRVNVGLSIVVGVLVVVLSSIGVVGLAALVVGVLVTYPYASFIGSYLVGQYARLTDRTGDPSRQSQALRV
;
A
#
# COMPACT_ATOMS: atom_id res chain seq x y z
N ALA A 1 0.03 -0.24 -45.17
CA ALA A 1 -0.07 -1.71 -45.40
C ALA A 1 0.22 -2.06 -46.85
N LEU A 2 -0.54 -1.53 -47.82
CA LEU A 2 -0.28 -1.73 -49.26
C LEU A 2 1.15 -1.31 -49.67
N LEU A 3 1.57 -0.11 -49.29
CA LEU A 3 2.93 0.37 -49.54
C LEU A 3 3.99 -0.53 -48.90
N GLY A 4 3.74 -1.03 -47.68
CA GLY A 4 4.61 -2.00 -47.02
C GLY A 4 4.75 -3.32 -47.78
N ARG A 5 3.64 -3.85 -48.32
CA ARG A 5 3.65 -5.05 -49.18
C ARG A 5 4.54 -4.86 -50.41
N GLU A 6 4.44 -3.71 -51.09
CA GLU A 6 5.28 -3.39 -52.25
C GLU A 6 6.76 -3.29 -51.89
N ILE A 7 7.08 -2.64 -50.76
CA ILE A 7 8.46 -2.59 -50.25
C ILE A 7 8.98 -4.00 -49.97
N PHE A 8 8.18 -4.85 -49.31
CA PHE A 8 8.59 -6.21 -49.00
C PHE A 8 8.58 -7.15 -50.22
N ALA A 9 7.90 -6.81 -51.32
CA ALA A 9 8.01 -7.53 -52.58
C ALA A 9 9.38 -7.31 -53.25
N LEU A 10 10.03 -6.16 -52.98
CA LEU A 10 11.40 -5.88 -53.40
C LEU A 10 12.45 -6.56 -52.49
N LEU A 11 12.05 -6.95 -51.28
CA LEU A 11 12.89 -7.66 -50.31
C LEU A 11 12.67 -9.17 -50.41
N GLY A 12 13.65 -9.92 -50.91
CA GLY A 12 13.56 -11.38 -50.95
C GLY A 12 13.53 -12.05 -49.55
N TRP A 13 12.97 -13.27 -49.47
CA TRP A 13 12.82 -14.07 -48.24
C TRP A 13 14.11 -14.21 -47.43
N ARG A 14 15.24 -14.42 -48.11
CA ARG A 14 16.56 -14.54 -47.47
C ARG A 14 17.05 -13.28 -46.77
N ARG A 15 16.59 -12.09 -47.19
CA ARG A 15 16.93 -10.81 -46.54
C ARG A 15 16.00 -10.53 -45.37
N LEU A 16 14.70 -10.85 -45.51
CA LEU A 16 13.73 -10.75 -44.43
C LEU A 16 14.10 -11.66 -43.25
N MET A 17 14.49 -12.91 -43.52
CA MET A 17 14.85 -13.88 -42.48
C MET A 17 16.14 -13.49 -41.72
N ARG A 18 17.14 -12.91 -42.42
CA ARG A 18 18.37 -12.40 -41.79
C ARG A 18 18.11 -11.29 -40.77
N VAL A 19 17.06 -10.50 -40.97
CA VAL A 19 16.65 -9.43 -40.02
C VAL A 19 15.70 -9.98 -38.96
N ALA A 20 14.88 -10.98 -39.28
CA ALA A 20 13.89 -11.54 -38.38
C ALA A 20 14.46 -12.52 -37.34
N GLU A 21 15.54 -13.23 -37.65
CA GLU A 21 16.23 -14.15 -36.74
C GLU A 21 16.76 -13.48 -35.45
N PRO A 22 17.52 -12.37 -35.51
CA PRO A 22 17.97 -11.70 -34.30
C PRO A 22 16.81 -11.09 -33.48
N LEU A 23 15.65 -10.86 -34.10
CA LEU A 23 14.46 -10.29 -33.47
C LEU A 23 13.46 -11.33 -32.95
N HIS A 24 13.81 -12.64 -32.97
CA HIS A 24 12.93 -13.75 -32.54
C HIS A 24 11.57 -13.81 -33.27
N ALA A 25 11.45 -13.19 -34.46
CA ALA A 25 10.19 -13.09 -35.21
C ALA A 25 9.94 -14.27 -36.18
N ARG A 26 10.88 -15.22 -36.25
CA ARG A 26 10.87 -16.36 -37.18
C ARG A 26 9.59 -17.19 -37.11
N GLY A 27 9.18 -17.60 -35.90
CA GLY A 27 7.98 -18.42 -35.72
C GLY A 27 6.66 -17.72 -36.05
N ALA A 28 6.63 -16.39 -36.06
CA ALA A 28 5.44 -15.63 -36.49
C ALA A 28 5.40 -15.52 -38.03
N LEU A 29 6.55 -15.31 -38.67
CA LEU A 29 6.68 -15.28 -40.14
C LEU A 29 6.36 -16.63 -40.79
N GLU A 30 6.87 -17.73 -40.22
CA GLU A 30 6.60 -19.09 -40.73
C GLU A 30 5.11 -19.46 -40.58
N ARG A 31 4.47 -19.11 -39.46
CA ARG A 31 3.02 -19.29 -39.27
C ARG A 31 2.20 -18.50 -40.29
N VAL A 32 2.56 -17.24 -40.54
CA VAL A 32 1.89 -16.41 -41.54
C VAL A 32 2.12 -16.94 -42.96
N SER A 33 3.32 -17.46 -43.25
CA SER A 33 3.62 -18.11 -44.53
C SER A 33 2.77 -19.35 -44.75
N GLY A 34 2.67 -20.22 -43.74
CA GLY A 34 1.81 -21.41 -43.80
C GLY A 34 0.33 -21.06 -43.96
N LEU A 35 -0.14 -19.97 -43.35
CA LEU A 35 -1.52 -19.49 -43.54
C LEU A 35 -1.75 -18.94 -44.95
N LEU A 36 -0.83 -18.12 -45.46
CA LEU A 36 -0.96 -17.51 -46.80
C LEU A 36 -0.79 -18.53 -47.94
N GLN A 37 -0.04 -19.62 -47.73
CA GLN A 37 0.05 -20.74 -48.66
C GLN A 37 -1.26 -21.55 -48.75
N ARG A 38 -2.10 -21.54 -47.71
CA ARG A 38 -3.34 -22.32 -47.61
C ARG A 38 -4.58 -21.64 -48.19
N GLY A 39 -4.46 -20.45 -48.79
CA GLY A 39 -5.52 -19.90 -49.64
C GLY A 39 -5.65 -18.38 -49.63
N GLY A 40 -6.15 -17.81 -50.72
CA GLY A 40 -6.12 -16.39 -51.09
C GLY A 40 -6.60 -15.34 -50.06
N TRP A 41 -7.67 -14.60 -50.35
CA TRP A 41 -8.01 -13.39 -49.60
C TRP A 41 -8.44 -13.67 -48.15
N ARG A 42 -9.00 -14.86 -47.89
CA ARG A 42 -9.40 -15.34 -46.57
C ARG A 42 -8.22 -15.53 -45.62
N ALA A 43 -7.08 -16.03 -46.08
CA ALA A 43 -5.91 -16.15 -45.20
C ALA A 43 -5.32 -14.79 -44.83
N VAL A 44 -5.33 -13.84 -45.77
CA VAL A 44 -4.91 -12.45 -45.50
C VAL A 44 -5.84 -11.81 -44.46
N PHE A 45 -7.15 -12.06 -44.55
CA PHE A 45 -8.12 -11.60 -43.56
C PHE A 45 -7.84 -12.18 -42.17
N THR A 46 -7.77 -13.50 -42.05
CA THR A 46 -7.56 -14.19 -40.76
C THR A 46 -6.22 -13.83 -40.12
N ALA A 47 -5.13 -13.82 -40.90
CA ALA A 47 -3.81 -13.48 -40.39
C ALA A 47 -3.72 -12.02 -39.89
N ARG A 48 -4.54 -11.12 -40.42
CA ARG A 48 -4.60 -9.72 -39.97
C ARG A 48 -5.43 -9.49 -38.73
N LEU A 49 -6.36 -10.40 -38.40
CA LEU A 49 -7.16 -10.34 -37.18
C LEU A 49 -6.46 -10.96 -35.97
N ILE A 50 -5.51 -11.89 -36.19
CA ILE A 50 -4.75 -12.51 -35.11
C ILE A 50 -3.73 -11.50 -34.53
N PRO A 51 -3.78 -11.20 -33.21
CA PRO A 51 -2.79 -10.34 -32.55
C PRO A 51 -1.37 -10.86 -32.76
N GLY A 52 -0.44 -9.94 -33.04
CA GLY A 52 0.96 -10.28 -33.31
C GLY A 52 1.27 -10.76 -34.74
N LEU A 53 0.28 -11.22 -35.53
CA LEU A 53 0.51 -11.68 -36.91
C LEU A 53 0.26 -10.60 -37.97
N ARG A 54 -0.52 -9.56 -37.65
CA ARG A 54 -0.96 -8.50 -38.57
C ARG A 54 0.17 -7.77 -39.30
N VAL A 55 1.25 -7.44 -38.59
CA VAL A 55 2.42 -6.77 -39.18
C VAL A 55 3.16 -7.73 -40.11
N HIS A 56 3.37 -8.97 -39.65
CA HIS A 56 4.02 -10.03 -40.41
C HIS A 56 3.23 -10.46 -41.65
N THR A 57 1.89 -10.35 -41.65
CA THR A 57 1.06 -10.59 -42.85
C THR A 57 1.43 -9.65 -43.99
N THR A 58 1.81 -8.42 -43.70
CA THR A 58 2.23 -7.46 -44.74
C THR A 58 3.62 -7.80 -45.29
N GLN A 59 4.51 -8.26 -44.42
CA GLN A 59 5.86 -8.69 -44.79
C GLN A 59 5.82 -9.93 -45.68
N VAL A 60 5.17 -10.99 -45.21
CA VAL A 60 5.08 -12.28 -45.92
C VAL A 60 4.26 -12.15 -47.20
N ALA A 61 3.18 -11.36 -47.23
CA ALA A 61 2.43 -11.15 -48.47
C ALA A 61 3.23 -10.40 -49.55
N GLY A 62 4.17 -9.54 -49.16
CA GLY A 62 5.12 -8.92 -50.07
C GLY A 62 6.11 -9.93 -50.63
N VAL A 63 6.81 -10.64 -49.75
CA VAL A 63 7.86 -11.59 -50.15
C VAL A 63 7.31 -12.76 -50.98
N SER A 64 6.11 -13.25 -50.64
CA SER A 64 5.45 -14.34 -51.36
C SER A 64 4.70 -13.88 -52.61
N GLN A 65 4.83 -12.59 -53.01
CA GLN A 65 4.25 -12.02 -54.23
C GLN A 65 2.74 -12.31 -54.37
N VAL A 66 2.00 -12.26 -53.26
CA VAL A 66 0.54 -12.43 -53.27
C VAL A 66 -0.06 -11.40 -54.25
N PRO A 67 -1.11 -11.66 -55.05
CA PRO A 67 -1.67 -10.64 -55.95
C PRO A 67 -2.27 -9.44 -55.19
N ARG A 68 -2.19 -8.22 -55.78
CA ARG A 68 -2.68 -6.98 -55.15
C ARG A 68 -4.16 -7.05 -54.79
N GLY A 69 -5.00 -7.56 -55.69
CA GLY A 69 -6.44 -7.74 -55.48
C GLY A 69 -6.74 -8.70 -54.33
N THR A 70 -6.04 -9.83 -54.25
CA THR A 70 -6.21 -10.83 -53.18
C THR A 70 -5.79 -10.29 -51.82
N TYR A 71 -4.71 -9.51 -51.76
CA TYR A 71 -4.28 -8.85 -50.53
C TYR A 71 -5.25 -7.77 -50.08
N LEU A 72 -5.75 -6.94 -51.01
CA LEU A 72 -6.75 -5.91 -50.74
C LEU A 72 -8.08 -6.49 -50.25
N ALA A 73 -8.56 -7.56 -50.89
CA ALA A 73 -9.80 -8.25 -50.54
C ALA A 73 -9.76 -8.85 -49.12
N GLY A 74 -8.59 -9.21 -48.59
CA GLY A 74 -8.44 -9.61 -47.18
C GLY A 74 -8.14 -8.46 -46.22
N LEU A 75 -7.39 -7.45 -46.67
CA LEU A 75 -7.00 -6.28 -45.88
C LEU A 75 -8.18 -5.39 -45.51
N LEU A 76 -9.05 -5.08 -46.46
CA LEU A 76 -10.15 -4.13 -46.24
C LEU A 76 -11.14 -4.66 -45.20
N PRO A 77 -11.71 -5.87 -45.32
CA PRO A 77 -12.65 -6.38 -44.32
C PRO A 77 -12.01 -6.56 -42.94
N ALA A 78 -10.76 -7.00 -42.88
CA ALA A 78 -10.06 -7.16 -41.59
C ALA A 78 -9.84 -5.80 -40.90
N THR A 79 -9.61 -4.74 -41.67
CA THR A 79 -9.43 -3.39 -41.13
C THR A 79 -10.75 -2.81 -40.65
N VAL A 80 -11.85 -3.07 -41.37
CA VAL A 80 -13.21 -2.69 -40.94
C VAL A 80 -13.57 -3.38 -39.62
N VAL A 81 -13.39 -4.70 -39.52
CA VAL A 81 -13.64 -5.47 -38.29
C VAL A 81 -12.79 -4.95 -37.13
N TYR A 82 -11.52 -4.67 -37.38
CA TYR A 82 -10.63 -4.14 -36.37
C TYR A 82 -11.07 -2.75 -35.87
N ILE A 83 -11.36 -1.81 -36.78
CA ILE A 83 -11.83 -0.47 -36.41
C ILE A 83 -13.16 -0.56 -35.66
N ALA A 84 -14.10 -1.36 -36.15
CA ALA A 84 -15.40 -1.56 -35.50
C ALA A 84 -15.26 -2.13 -34.08
N ALA A 85 -14.36 -3.09 -33.86
CA ALA A 85 -14.10 -3.66 -32.54
C ALA A 85 -13.50 -2.62 -31.57
N PHE A 86 -12.51 -1.83 -32.00
CA PHE A 86 -11.88 -0.83 -31.14
C PHE A 86 -12.79 0.38 -30.88
N VAL A 87 -13.53 0.84 -31.87
CA VAL A 87 -14.53 1.90 -31.71
C VAL A 87 -15.68 1.42 -30.83
N GLY A 88 -16.16 0.18 -31.00
CA GLY A 88 -17.19 -0.42 -30.16
C GLY A 88 -16.74 -0.58 -28.71
N LEU A 89 -15.52 -1.07 -28.48
CA LEU A 89 -14.92 -1.17 -27.15
C LEU A 89 -14.71 0.21 -26.52
N GLY A 90 -14.25 1.19 -27.31
CA GLY A 90 -14.13 2.58 -26.88
C GLY A 90 -15.48 3.22 -26.53
N ALA A 91 -16.56 2.90 -27.25
CA ALA A 91 -17.90 3.38 -26.94
C ALA A 91 -18.49 2.70 -25.70
N ALA A 92 -18.25 1.39 -25.53
CA ALA A 92 -18.75 0.61 -24.39
C ALA A 92 -18.02 0.94 -23.08
N VAL A 93 -16.70 1.15 -23.13
CA VAL A 93 -15.86 1.43 -21.95
C VAL A 93 -15.68 2.94 -21.72
N GLY A 94 -15.63 3.74 -22.79
CA GLY A 94 -15.35 5.17 -22.71
C GLY A 94 -16.48 6.00 -22.10
N ARG A 95 -17.76 5.62 -22.31
CA ARG A 95 -18.90 6.34 -21.71
C ARG A 95 -18.94 6.22 -20.17
N PRO A 96 -18.77 5.02 -19.57
CA PRO A 96 -18.58 4.89 -18.12
C PRO A 96 -17.40 5.71 -17.60
N VAL A 97 -16.26 5.69 -18.31
CA VAL A 97 -15.04 6.41 -17.89
C VAL A 97 -15.21 7.93 -17.99
N LEU A 98 -15.91 8.43 -19.02
CA LEU A 98 -16.21 9.86 -19.16
C LEU A 98 -17.18 10.38 -18.09
N GLY A 99 -18.15 9.55 -17.66
CA GLY A 99 -19.02 9.87 -16.52
C GLY A 99 -18.21 10.07 -15.23
N LEU A 100 -17.25 9.17 -14.97
CA LEU A 100 -16.34 9.27 -13.82
C LEU A 100 -15.45 10.53 -13.90
N ILE A 101 -15.06 10.96 -15.09
CA ILE A 101 -14.23 12.16 -15.28
C ILE A 101 -15.03 13.44 -14.99
N HIS A 102 -16.30 13.50 -15.41
CA HIS A 102 -17.14 14.68 -15.16
C HIS A 102 -17.52 14.85 -13.67
N GLU A 103 -17.69 13.75 -12.94
CA GLU A 103 -17.82 13.78 -11.47
C GLU A 103 -16.49 14.14 -10.77
N ALA A 104 -15.35 13.77 -11.37
CA ALA A 104 -14.02 14.10 -10.88
C ALA A 104 -13.61 15.55 -11.15
N GLU A 105 -14.19 16.27 -12.11
CA GLU A 105 -13.73 17.60 -12.53
C GLU A 105 -13.83 18.65 -11.40
N HIS A 106 -14.90 18.59 -10.60
CA HIS A 106 -15.02 19.40 -9.36
C HIS A 106 -14.13 18.87 -8.22
N GLN A 107 -13.84 17.57 -8.18
CA GLN A 107 -12.98 16.97 -7.16
C GLN A 107 -11.50 17.23 -7.40
N VAL A 108 -11.06 17.38 -8.66
CA VAL A 108 -9.69 17.75 -9.03
C VAL A 108 -9.38 19.18 -8.61
N LEU A 109 -10.32 20.11 -8.78
CA LEU A 109 -10.17 21.48 -8.27
C LEU A 109 -10.09 21.52 -6.73
N LEU A 110 -10.82 20.64 -6.04
CA LEU A 110 -10.71 20.49 -4.59
C LEU A 110 -9.42 19.79 -4.16
N ALA A 111 -8.91 18.81 -4.91
CA ALA A 111 -7.62 18.18 -4.66
C ALA A 111 -6.47 19.18 -4.83
N VAL A 112 -6.53 20.01 -5.87
CA VAL A 112 -5.61 21.15 -6.05
C VAL A 112 -5.76 22.15 -4.91
N GLY A 113 -7.00 22.45 -4.49
CA GLY A 113 -7.28 23.29 -3.32
C GLY A 113 -6.73 22.72 -2.01
N LEU A 114 -6.82 21.41 -1.79
CA LEU A 114 -6.31 20.70 -0.62
C LEU A 114 -4.78 20.66 -0.63
N VAL A 115 -4.16 20.40 -1.79
CA VAL A 115 -2.70 20.47 -1.95
C VAL A 115 -2.21 21.89 -1.71
N MET A 116 -2.91 22.90 -2.22
CA MET A 116 -2.61 24.31 -1.95
C MET A 116 -2.81 24.67 -0.48
N ALA A 117 -3.85 24.16 0.18
CA ALA A 117 -4.07 24.34 1.61
C ALA A 117 -2.98 23.65 2.44
N VAL A 118 -2.54 22.45 2.07
CA VAL A 118 -1.41 21.74 2.70
C VAL A 118 -0.11 22.53 2.51
N VAL A 119 0.14 23.09 1.32
CA VAL A 119 1.31 23.94 1.04
C VAL A 119 1.22 25.24 1.84
N VAL A 120 0.07 25.89 1.91
CA VAL A 120 -0.13 27.12 2.69
C VAL A 120 -0.01 26.85 4.18
N ILE A 121 -0.62 25.79 4.70
CA ILE A 121 -0.46 25.34 6.09
C ILE A 121 1.02 25.03 6.34
N PHE A 122 1.71 24.30 5.46
CA PHE A 122 3.14 24.04 5.60
C PHE A 122 3.97 25.33 5.63
N LEU A 123 3.67 26.30 4.78
CA LEU A 123 4.36 27.59 4.74
C LEU A 123 4.06 28.48 5.95
N LEU A 124 2.83 28.50 6.45
CA LEU A 124 2.41 29.26 7.63
C LEU A 124 2.93 28.60 8.92
N THR A 125 2.95 27.28 8.97
CA THR A 125 3.42 26.52 10.13
C THR A 125 4.93 26.29 10.12
N ARG A 126 5.67 26.59 9.04
CA ARG A 126 7.13 26.35 8.97
C ARG A 126 7.92 26.98 10.11
N ALA A 127 7.54 28.19 10.54
CA ALA A 127 8.22 28.92 11.60
C ALA A 127 7.91 28.35 13.00
N PRO A 128 6.63 28.17 13.40
CA PRO A 128 6.32 27.51 14.66
C PRO A 128 6.76 26.04 14.67
N VAL A 129 6.64 25.30 13.57
CA VAL A 129 7.10 23.90 13.46
C VAL A 129 8.62 23.82 13.66
N ARG A 130 9.43 24.68 13.04
CA ARG A 130 10.89 24.71 13.30
C ARG A 130 11.20 25.00 14.76
N ARG A 131 10.48 25.91 15.41
CA ARG A 131 10.65 26.21 16.84
C ARG A 131 10.26 25.01 17.71
N THR A 132 9.16 24.35 17.39
CA THR A 132 8.71 23.14 18.10
C THR A 132 9.70 21.98 17.91
N LEU A 133 10.18 21.75 16.68
CA LEU A 133 11.21 20.75 16.39
C LEU A 133 12.50 21.01 17.18
N ALA A 134 12.96 22.26 17.24
CA ALA A 134 14.10 22.63 18.07
C ALA A 134 13.85 22.40 19.57
N SER A 135 12.63 22.69 20.05
CA SER A 135 12.26 22.42 21.46
C SER A 135 12.16 20.92 21.77
N LEU A 136 11.75 20.10 20.79
CA LEU A 136 11.70 18.65 20.88
C LEU A 136 13.12 18.07 20.94
N GLU A 137 14.01 18.50 20.05
CA GLU A 137 15.43 18.11 20.04
C GLU A 137 16.10 18.42 21.38
N ALA A 138 15.85 19.62 21.93
CA ALA A 138 16.32 19.99 23.26
C ALA A 138 15.76 19.12 24.39
N ALA A 139 14.56 18.53 24.22
CA ALA A 139 13.92 17.64 25.19
C ALA A 139 14.33 16.17 25.04
N GLY A 140 15.40 15.87 24.29
CA GLY A 140 15.92 14.52 24.09
C GLY A 140 15.20 13.73 22.99
N TRP A 141 14.34 14.37 22.21
CA TRP A 141 13.83 13.75 20.98
C TRP A 141 14.94 13.73 19.93
N SER A 142 15.37 12.54 19.50
CA SER A 142 16.44 12.41 18.49
C SER A 142 15.97 12.66 17.04
N GLY A 143 14.80 13.28 16.88
CA GLY A 143 14.16 13.59 15.61
C GLY A 143 12.97 12.66 15.31
N PRO A 144 12.18 12.96 14.26
CA PRO A 144 11.03 12.12 13.90
C PRO A 144 11.50 10.73 13.47
N LEU A 145 12.77 10.66 13.10
CA LEU A 145 13.31 9.63 12.29
C LEU A 145 14.21 8.69 13.09
N LYS A 146 14.79 9.12 14.21
CA LYS A 146 15.57 8.27 15.11
C LYS A 146 14.76 7.96 16.35
N PHE A 147 14.60 6.68 16.69
CA PHE A 147 13.88 6.30 17.90
C PHE A 147 14.37 4.98 18.46
N SER A 148 14.35 4.91 19.79
CA SER A 148 14.65 3.71 20.55
C SER A 148 13.38 2.98 20.89
N LEU A 149 13.32 1.70 20.51
CA LEU A 149 12.22 0.85 20.93
C LEU A 149 12.70 0.04 22.13
N ASP A 150 12.75 0.72 23.28
CA ASP A 150 13.09 0.10 24.55
C ASP A 150 11.95 -0.84 24.89
N SER A 151 12.17 -2.16 24.76
CA SER A 151 11.26 -3.28 25.05
C SER A 151 9.90 -2.85 25.56
N VAL A 152 9.07 -2.29 24.67
CA VAL A 152 7.73 -1.84 25.05
C VAL A 152 7.04 -3.09 25.54
N GLY A 153 6.58 -3.08 26.80
CA GLY A 153 5.95 -4.25 27.38
C GLY A 153 4.86 -4.73 26.45
N VAL A 154 4.96 -5.98 25.98
CA VAL A 154 3.93 -6.61 25.14
C VAL A 154 2.55 -6.43 25.79
N VAL A 155 2.53 -6.48 27.12
CA VAL A 155 1.37 -6.20 27.97
C VAL A 155 0.78 -4.81 27.71
N LEU A 156 1.58 -3.75 27.59
CA LEU A 156 1.09 -2.39 27.32
C LEU A 156 0.46 -2.29 25.94
N ILE A 157 1.11 -2.85 24.91
CA ILE A 157 0.58 -2.84 23.54
C ILE A 157 -0.75 -3.61 23.50
N LEU A 158 -0.80 -4.82 24.06
CA LEU A 158 -2.01 -5.64 24.09
C LEU A 158 -3.14 -4.97 24.89
N ALA A 159 -2.82 -4.37 26.04
CA ALA A 159 -3.80 -3.63 26.83
C ALA A 159 -4.36 -2.42 26.07
N CYS A 160 -3.50 -1.67 25.38
CA CYS A 160 -3.95 -0.52 24.58
C CYS A 160 -4.81 -0.96 23.39
N LEU A 161 -4.45 -2.06 22.70
CA LEU A 161 -5.26 -2.65 21.63
C LEU A 161 -6.63 -3.09 22.16
N GLY A 162 -6.66 -3.80 23.30
CA GLY A 162 -7.90 -4.24 23.94
C GLY A 162 -8.79 -3.08 24.38
N LEU A 163 -8.19 -2.00 24.89
CA LEU A 163 -8.92 -0.81 25.32
C LEU A 163 -9.56 -0.07 24.14
N ASN A 164 -8.86 0.05 23.01
CA ASN A 164 -9.41 0.58 21.77
C ASN A 164 -10.57 -0.28 21.25
N PHE A 165 -10.38 -1.60 21.21
CA PHE A 165 -11.40 -2.54 20.76
C PHE A 165 -12.66 -2.45 21.62
N ALA A 166 -12.50 -2.43 22.95
CA ALA A 166 -13.61 -2.31 23.89
C ALA A 166 -14.35 -0.98 23.73
N GLY A 167 -13.63 0.14 23.62
CA GLY A 167 -14.24 1.45 23.40
C GLY A 167 -15.05 1.51 22.10
N HIS A 168 -14.48 1.03 21.00
CA HIS A 168 -15.17 0.97 19.72
C HIS A 168 -16.39 0.04 19.74
N ALA A 169 -16.27 -1.14 20.36
CA ALA A 169 -17.39 -2.08 20.52
C ALA A 169 -18.55 -1.44 21.31
N ILE A 170 -18.26 -0.69 22.37
CA ILE A 170 -19.27 0.06 23.13
C ILE A 170 -19.92 1.12 22.26
N ALA A 171 -19.13 1.92 21.53
CA ALA A 171 -19.63 2.97 20.66
C ALA A 171 -20.61 2.43 19.60
N VAL A 172 -20.24 1.33 18.93
CA VAL A 172 -21.07 0.69 17.90
C VAL A 172 -22.32 0.04 18.51
N THR A 173 -22.17 -0.69 19.61
CA THR A 173 -23.28 -1.44 20.25
C THR A 173 -24.37 -0.52 20.78
N PHE A 174 -23.99 0.63 21.35
CA PHE A 174 -24.92 1.61 21.92
C PHE A 174 -25.25 2.74 20.94
N HIS A 175 -24.78 2.68 19.70
CA HIS A 175 -24.94 3.73 18.68
C HIS A 175 -24.58 5.12 19.21
N LEU A 176 -23.46 5.21 19.93
CA LEU A 176 -23.00 6.47 20.48
C LEU A 176 -22.62 7.44 19.34
N PRO A 177 -22.80 8.76 19.53
CA PRO A 177 -22.41 9.76 18.55
C PRO A 177 -20.89 10.01 18.52
N LEU A 178 -20.07 8.97 18.73
CA LEU A 178 -18.62 8.99 18.96
C LEU A 178 -17.97 7.69 18.45
N PHE A 179 -16.64 7.65 18.30
CA PHE A 179 -15.91 6.46 17.82
C PHE A 179 -15.27 5.63 18.94
N LEU A 180 -14.73 6.29 19.97
CA LEU A 180 -14.07 5.73 21.16
C LEU A 180 -12.98 4.67 20.88
N ASP A 181 -12.34 4.74 19.73
CA ASP A 181 -11.40 3.75 19.19
C ASP A 181 -9.92 4.11 19.43
N SER A 182 -9.65 5.23 20.11
CA SER A 182 -8.35 5.90 20.10
C SER A 182 -7.72 6.06 21.50
N ILE A 183 -8.37 5.62 22.58
CA ILE A 183 -7.88 5.86 23.96
C ILE A 183 -6.56 5.14 24.21
N GLY A 184 -6.47 3.86 23.86
CA GLY A 184 -5.24 3.06 23.91
C GLY A 184 -4.18 3.56 22.95
N THR A 185 -4.57 4.10 21.79
CA THR A 185 -3.66 4.73 20.82
C THR A 185 -2.95 5.94 21.43
N VAL A 186 -3.71 6.85 22.05
CA VAL A 186 -3.15 8.02 22.74
C VAL A 186 -2.33 7.60 23.95
N LEU A 187 -2.81 6.64 24.75
CA LEU A 187 -2.11 6.11 25.92
C LEU A 187 -0.75 5.52 25.53
N ALA A 188 -0.69 4.67 24.51
CA ALA A 188 0.56 4.11 23.98
C ALA A 188 1.48 5.21 23.45
N GLY A 189 0.93 6.23 22.79
CA GLY A 189 1.68 7.39 22.32
C GLY A 189 2.37 8.11 23.49
N VAL A 190 1.62 8.57 24.48
CA VAL A 190 2.16 9.36 25.60
C VAL A 190 3.10 8.56 26.51
N THR A 191 2.92 7.23 26.61
CA THR A 191 3.70 6.36 27.50
C THR A 191 4.90 5.68 26.83
N ALA A 192 4.85 5.44 25.51
CA ALA A 192 5.87 4.67 24.78
C ALA A 192 6.41 5.39 23.54
N GLY A 193 5.87 6.56 23.19
CA GLY A 193 6.37 7.40 22.11
C GLY A 193 5.54 7.33 20.82
N PRO A 194 5.83 8.21 19.84
CA PRO A 194 4.97 8.48 18.69
C PRO A 194 4.80 7.26 17.78
N TRP A 195 5.87 6.54 17.48
CA TRP A 195 5.82 5.36 16.62
C TRP A 195 5.04 4.20 17.24
N VAL A 196 5.13 4.03 18.56
CA VAL A 196 4.38 2.99 19.28
C VAL A 196 2.90 3.34 19.32
N GLY A 197 2.56 4.58 19.66
CA GLY A 197 1.18 5.07 19.64
C GLY A 197 0.55 4.93 18.26
N GLY A 198 1.24 5.40 17.22
CA GLY A 198 0.78 5.27 15.85
C GLY A 198 0.59 3.81 15.43
N SER A 199 1.53 2.92 15.78
CA SER A 199 1.40 1.49 15.49
C SER A 199 0.20 0.83 16.18
N VAL A 200 -0.06 1.16 17.44
CA VAL A 200 -1.24 0.68 18.16
C VAL A 200 -2.52 1.13 17.46
N GLY A 201 -2.64 2.40 17.09
CA GLY A 201 -3.83 2.91 16.39
C GLY A 201 -4.06 2.28 15.03
N PHE A 202 -3.00 2.10 14.25
CA PHE A 202 -3.08 1.43 12.95
C PHE A 202 -3.54 -0.02 13.09
N ILE A 203 -2.93 -0.78 14.01
CA ILE A 203 -3.31 -2.19 14.26
C ILE A 203 -4.73 -2.27 14.79
N SER A 204 -5.14 -1.40 15.72
CA SER A 204 -6.50 -1.37 16.25
C SER A 204 -7.54 -1.27 15.13
N ASN A 205 -7.35 -0.38 14.16
CA ASN A 205 -8.31 -0.22 13.07
C ASN A 205 -8.29 -1.37 12.06
N LEU A 206 -7.14 -2.03 11.83
CA LEU A 206 -7.11 -3.28 11.08
C LEU A 206 -7.78 -4.43 11.83
N VAL A 207 -7.73 -4.45 13.16
CA VAL A 207 -8.44 -5.46 13.95
C VAL A 207 -9.94 -5.17 13.92
N SER A 208 -10.35 -3.92 14.19
CA SER A 208 -11.74 -3.47 14.15
C SER A 208 -12.40 -3.75 12.80
N SER A 209 -11.66 -3.60 11.69
CA SER A 209 -12.18 -3.89 10.35
C SER A 209 -12.56 -5.35 10.10
N ASN A 210 -11.98 -6.25 10.88
CA ASN A 210 -12.21 -7.68 10.74
C ASN A 210 -13.26 -8.22 11.71
N THR A 211 -13.79 -7.37 12.59
CA THR A 211 -14.62 -7.82 13.71
C THR A 211 -15.88 -6.99 13.92
N ILE A 212 -15.77 -5.66 13.93
CA ILE A 212 -16.83 -4.76 14.40
C ILE A 212 -17.35 -3.91 13.24
N ASP A 213 -16.45 -3.27 12.50
CA ASP A 213 -16.80 -2.31 11.44
C ASP A 213 -15.89 -2.51 10.20
N PRO A 214 -16.37 -3.14 9.12
CA PRO A 214 -15.59 -3.38 7.90
C PRO A 214 -14.96 -2.13 7.28
N ILE A 215 -15.49 -0.94 7.56
CA ILE A 215 -15.02 0.33 7.01
C ILE A 215 -13.84 0.89 7.82
N ALA A 216 -13.50 0.31 8.98
CA ALA A 216 -12.45 0.84 9.87
C ALA A 216 -11.03 0.82 9.29
N ALA A 217 -10.70 -0.09 8.35
CA ALA A 217 -9.31 -0.32 7.92
C ALA A 217 -8.59 0.94 7.37
N PRO A 218 -9.21 1.74 6.49
CA PRO A 218 -8.57 2.94 5.94
C PRO A 218 -8.33 4.03 7.00
N TYR A 219 -9.16 4.10 8.04
CA TYR A 219 -8.97 4.99 9.18
C TYR A 219 -7.78 4.58 10.06
N GLY A 220 -7.15 3.43 9.82
CA GLY A 220 -5.87 3.09 10.44
C GLY A 220 -4.80 4.16 10.22
N ILE A 221 -4.79 4.84 9.08
CA ILE A 221 -3.87 5.96 8.80
C ILE A 221 -4.18 7.17 9.69
N VAL A 222 -5.46 7.45 9.94
CA VAL A 222 -5.92 8.51 10.84
C VAL A 222 -5.45 8.22 12.26
N SER A 223 -5.74 7.01 12.77
CA SER A 223 -5.33 6.59 14.11
C SER A 223 -3.81 6.50 14.26
N PHE A 224 -3.08 6.15 13.20
CA PHE A 224 -1.63 6.25 13.18
C PHE A 224 -1.16 7.69 13.41
N ALA A 225 -1.72 8.65 12.67
CA ALA A 225 -1.36 10.07 12.79
C ALA A 225 -1.71 10.64 14.17
N VAL A 226 -2.88 10.28 14.72
CA VAL A 226 -3.32 10.67 16.07
C VAL A 226 -2.37 10.10 17.14
N GLY A 227 -2.06 8.80 17.09
CA GLY A 227 -1.14 8.16 18.04
C GLY A 227 0.28 8.71 17.94
N PHE A 228 0.72 9.04 16.73
CA PHE A 228 2.00 9.71 16.49
C PHE A 228 2.04 11.11 17.14
N ALA A 229 1.02 11.94 16.88
CA ALA A 229 0.93 13.27 17.49
C ALA A 229 0.86 13.20 19.02
N ALA A 230 0.09 12.25 19.56
CA ALA A 230 0.03 11.99 21.00
C ALA A 230 1.39 11.65 21.59
N GLY A 231 2.21 10.84 20.91
CA GLY A 231 3.54 10.52 21.41
C GLY A 231 4.56 11.66 21.33
N LEU A 232 4.41 12.62 20.40
CA LEU A 232 5.24 13.83 20.40
C LEU A 232 5.00 14.69 21.65
N SER A 233 3.78 14.68 22.17
CA SER A 233 3.39 15.44 23.37
C SER A 233 4.18 15.02 24.62
N ARG A 234 4.72 13.80 24.64
CA ARG A 234 5.61 13.28 25.69
C ARG A 234 6.88 14.12 25.81
N TYR A 235 7.55 14.39 24.69
CA TYR A 235 8.80 15.14 24.66
C TYR A 235 8.57 16.62 25.00
N LEU A 236 7.41 17.17 24.66
CA LEU A 236 7.02 18.54 25.03
C LEU A 236 6.51 18.66 26.49
N ASN A 237 6.45 17.55 27.24
CA ASN A 237 5.88 17.50 28.59
C ASN A 237 4.42 18.00 28.68
N TRP A 238 3.63 17.88 27.60
CA TRP A 238 2.25 18.37 27.56
C TRP A 238 1.35 17.66 28.57
N HIS A 239 1.59 16.37 28.81
CA HIS A 239 0.87 15.56 29.80
C HIS A 239 0.96 16.12 31.24
N LYS A 240 1.95 16.96 31.55
CA LYS A 240 2.16 17.54 32.89
C LYS A 240 1.43 18.87 33.14
N ARG A 241 0.83 19.48 32.10
CA ARG A 241 0.26 20.84 32.18
C ARG A 241 -1.15 20.87 31.60
N ALA A 242 -2.07 21.60 32.23
CA ALA A 242 -3.44 21.74 31.73
C ALA A 242 -3.50 22.32 30.29
N SER A 243 -2.64 23.30 29.97
CA SER A 243 -2.53 23.84 28.61
C SER A 243 -2.05 22.81 27.59
N GLY A 244 -1.24 21.84 28.03
CA GLY A 244 -0.78 20.73 27.20
C GLY A 244 -1.87 19.70 26.91
N TRP A 245 -2.80 19.49 27.85
CA TRP A 245 -3.98 18.64 27.62
C TRP A 245 -4.89 19.23 26.55
N ILE A 246 -5.15 20.54 26.64
CA ILE A 246 -5.95 21.27 25.64
C ILE A 246 -5.26 21.24 24.27
N ALA A 247 -3.94 21.49 24.23
CA ALA A 247 -3.18 21.44 22.98
C ALA A 247 -3.21 20.04 22.34
N LEU A 248 -3.03 18.99 23.15
CA LEU A 248 -3.11 17.61 22.67
C LEU A 248 -4.50 17.31 22.09
N TRP A 249 -5.56 17.77 22.76
CA TRP A 249 -6.93 17.62 22.30
C TRP A 249 -7.21 18.29 20.96
N LEU A 250 -6.90 19.57 20.84
CA LEU A 250 -7.12 20.31 19.60
C LEU A 250 -6.31 19.72 18.44
N VAL A 251 -5.06 19.32 18.69
CA VAL A 251 -4.20 18.72 17.67
C VAL A 251 -4.74 17.36 17.20
N CYS A 252 -5.09 16.46 18.12
CA CYS A 252 -5.62 15.15 17.75
C CYS A 252 -6.98 15.26 17.05
N ALA A 253 -7.88 16.13 17.52
CA ALA A 253 -9.18 16.36 16.87
C ALA A 253 -9.02 16.94 15.45
N ALA A 254 -8.12 17.91 15.28
CA ALA A 254 -7.84 18.48 13.97
C ALA A 254 -7.22 17.46 13.01
N ILE A 255 -6.26 16.65 13.47
CA ILE A 255 -5.67 15.58 12.67
C ILE A 255 -6.73 14.57 12.25
N ALA A 256 -7.59 14.16 13.17
CA ALA A 256 -8.66 13.21 12.89
C ALA A 256 -9.55 13.74 11.76
N ALA A 257 -10.16 14.92 11.94
CA ALA A 257 -11.09 15.48 10.97
C ALA A 257 -10.45 15.79 9.61
N VAL A 258 -9.23 16.33 9.58
CA VAL A 258 -8.54 16.68 8.32
C VAL A 258 -8.16 15.44 7.52
N VAL A 259 -7.73 14.36 8.19
CA VAL A 259 -7.26 13.15 7.51
C VAL A 259 -8.43 12.22 7.17
N SER A 260 -9.49 12.16 7.98
CA SER A 260 -10.68 11.34 7.71
C SER A 260 -11.57 11.94 6.62
N THR A 261 -11.70 13.28 6.52
CA THR A 261 -12.59 13.90 5.54
C THR A 261 -12.37 13.44 4.08
N PRO A 262 -11.13 13.41 3.54
CA PRO A 262 -10.90 12.87 2.19
C PRO A 262 -11.25 11.38 2.07
N ILE A 263 -11.03 10.61 3.14
CA ILE A 263 -11.36 9.17 3.19
C ILE A 263 -12.87 8.99 3.11
N ASN A 264 -13.65 9.78 3.86
CA ASN A 264 -15.11 9.79 3.82
C ASN A 264 -15.63 10.12 2.41
N PHE A 265 -14.98 11.04 1.68
CA PHE A 265 -15.39 11.31 0.29
C PHE A 265 -15.21 10.12 -0.63
N LEU A 266 -14.06 9.44 -0.52
CA LEU A 266 -13.72 8.33 -1.41
C LEU A 266 -14.59 7.10 -1.14
N GLN A 267 -15.05 6.90 0.10
CA GLN A 267 -15.76 5.67 0.50
C GLN A 267 -17.28 5.84 0.61
N SER A 268 -17.75 6.95 1.16
CA SER A 268 -19.15 7.13 1.57
C SER A 268 -19.76 8.42 1.00
N GLY A 269 -19.07 9.09 0.08
CA GLY A 269 -19.54 10.33 -0.53
C GLY A 269 -19.58 11.52 0.44
N GLY A 270 -18.74 11.51 1.47
CA GLY A 270 -18.56 12.59 2.46
C GLY A 270 -19.22 12.32 3.81
N ARG A 271 -19.86 11.16 4.01
CA ARG A 271 -20.49 10.77 5.28
C ARG A 271 -19.49 10.09 6.22
N SER A 272 -19.56 10.42 7.50
CA SER A 272 -18.73 9.82 8.56
C SER A 272 -19.16 8.41 8.94
N GLY A 273 -20.43 8.06 8.69
CA GLY A 273 -21.04 6.82 9.20
C GLY A 273 -21.59 6.95 10.63
N VAL A 274 -21.39 8.10 11.28
CA VAL A 274 -21.96 8.41 12.59
C VAL A 274 -23.17 9.32 12.42
N GLY A 275 -24.30 8.94 13.01
CA GLY A 275 -25.59 9.60 12.76
C GLY A 275 -25.62 11.11 13.04
N SER A 276 -24.91 11.57 14.07
CA SER A 276 -24.80 13.00 14.40
C SER A 276 -24.02 13.78 13.35
N GLY A 277 -22.85 13.29 12.93
CA GLY A 277 -22.03 13.92 11.89
C GLY A 277 -22.74 13.92 10.54
N ASP A 278 -23.40 12.81 10.19
CA ASP A 278 -24.13 12.66 8.93
C ASP A 278 -25.38 13.54 8.86
N ALA A 279 -26.05 13.78 9.99
CA ALA A 279 -27.16 14.73 10.07
C ALA A 279 -26.69 16.17 9.83
N ILE A 280 -25.54 16.57 10.40
CA ILE A 280 -24.92 17.88 10.17
C ILE A 280 -24.49 18.01 8.70
N TYR A 281 -23.83 16.99 8.15
CA TYR A 281 -23.46 16.95 6.73
C TYR A 281 -24.68 17.16 5.83
N ALA A 282 -25.77 16.42 6.06
CA ALA A 282 -26.99 16.53 5.29
C ALA A 282 -27.63 17.93 5.37
N THR A 283 -27.65 18.52 6.57
CA THR A 283 -28.20 19.87 6.81
C THR A 283 -27.37 20.97 6.14
N LEU A 284 -26.05 20.89 6.21
CA LEU A 284 -25.17 21.87 5.56
C LEU A 284 -25.20 21.72 4.04
N ASN A 285 -25.28 20.48 3.55
CA ASN A 285 -25.42 20.22 2.12
C ASN A 285 -26.78 20.71 1.58
N SER A 286 -27.87 20.56 2.33
CA SER A 286 -29.17 21.13 1.94
C SER A 286 -29.19 22.66 1.98
N ALA A 287 -28.34 23.27 2.81
CA ALA A 287 -28.06 24.71 2.80
C ALA A 287 -27.10 25.17 1.68
N HIS A 288 -26.80 24.31 0.70
CA HIS A 288 -25.91 24.57 -0.44
C HIS A 288 -24.44 24.89 -0.08
N LEU A 289 -23.96 24.48 1.10
CA LEU A 289 -22.54 24.55 1.40
C LEU A 289 -21.75 23.58 0.48
N PRO A 290 -20.49 23.90 0.12
CA PRO A 290 -19.63 22.96 -0.58
C PRO A 290 -19.54 21.64 0.21
N ARG A 291 -19.81 20.50 -0.45
CA ARG A 291 -19.85 19.17 0.17
C ARG A 291 -18.63 18.90 1.06
N ILE A 292 -17.43 19.28 0.60
CA ILE A 292 -16.18 19.08 1.35
C ILE A 292 -16.16 19.80 2.70
N LEU A 293 -16.71 21.02 2.76
CA LEU A 293 -16.82 21.78 4.00
C LEU A 293 -17.91 21.21 4.89
N ALA A 294 -19.06 20.83 4.30
CA ALA A 294 -20.14 20.17 5.04
C ALA A 294 -19.66 18.87 5.71
N ALA A 295 -18.86 18.07 4.99
CA ALA A 295 -18.30 16.82 5.51
C ALA A 295 -17.24 17.07 6.57
N PHE A 296 -16.34 18.03 6.36
CA PHE A 296 -15.33 18.40 7.36
C PHE A 296 -15.97 18.88 8.67
N ILE A 297 -17.04 19.69 8.58
CA ILE A 297 -17.77 20.16 9.75
C ILE A 297 -18.54 19.01 10.40
N GLY A 298 -19.23 18.17 9.63
CA GLY A 298 -19.94 17.00 10.14
C GLY A 298 -19.01 16.03 10.88
N GLU A 299 -17.84 15.77 10.30
CA GLU A 299 -16.78 14.98 10.93
C GLU A 299 -16.25 15.64 12.20
N GLY A 300 -15.94 16.94 12.15
CA GLY A 300 -15.43 17.69 13.30
C GLY A 300 -16.41 17.69 14.49
N VAL A 301 -17.72 17.70 14.24
CA VAL A 301 -18.74 17.60 15.32
C VAL A 301 -18.66 16.27 16.07
N VAL A 302 -18.22 15.20 15.41
CA VAL A 302 -18.04 13.87 16.02
C VAL A 302 -16.65 13.75 16.66
N ASP A 303 -15.61 14.12 15.92
CA ASP A 303 -14.21 13.96 16.35
C ASP A 303 -13.84 14.86 17.53
N PHE A 304 -14.39 16.07 17.60
CA PHE A 304 -14.05 17.01 18.66
C PHE A 304 -14.42 16.51 20.07
N PRO A 305 -15.67 16.09 20.35
CA PRO A 305 -16.02 15.47 21.63
C PRO A 305 -15.35 14.09 21.82
N ASP A 306 -15.21 13.30 20.74
CA ASP A 306 -14.56 11.99 20.80
C ASP A 306 -13.11 12.09 21.30
N LYS A 307 -12.32 12.99 20.70
CA LYS A 307 -10.93 13.19 21.09
C LYS A 307 -10.79 13.82 22.47
N LEU A 308 -11.77 14.61 22.92
CA LEU A 308 -11.77 15.15 24.29
C LEU A 308 -11.83 14.01 25.32
N ILE A 309 -12.84 13.15 25.19
CA ILE A 309 -13.03 11.98 26.06
C ILE A 309 -11.81 11.06 25.97
N THR A 310 -11.34 10.82 24.75
CA THR A 310 -10.17 9.98 24.47
C THR A 310 -8.93 10.44 25.24
N ILE A 311 -8.63 11.73 25.17
CA ILE A 311 -7.40 12.28 25.76
C ILE A 311 -7.49 12.38 27.26
N VAL A 312 -8.64 12.80 27.80
CA VAL A 312 -8.86 12.82 29.25
C VAL A 312 -8.70 11.41 29.82
N ALA A 313 -9.35 10.41 29.24
CA ALA A 313 -9.23 9.03 29.68
C ALA A 313 -7.78 8.51 29.59
N ALA A 314 -7.12 8.70 28.44
CA ALA A 314 -5.76 8.22 28.23
C ALA A 314 -4.76 8.87 29.20
N LEU A 315 -4.86 10.17 29.46
CA LEU A 315 -3.94 10.87 30.36
C LEU A 315 -4.17 10.51 31.83
N LEU A 316 -5.43 10.33 32.25
CA LEU A 316 -5.74 9.83 33.60
C LEU A 316 -5.17 8.42 33.83
N ILE A 317 -5.34 7.52 32.86
CA ILE A 317 -4.74 6.18 32.92
C ILE A 317 -3.20 6.28 32.97
N ALA A 318 -2.61 7.13 32.11
CA ALA A 318 -1.15 7.30 32.06
C ALA A 318 -0.57 7.82 33.39
N GLN A 319 -1.29 8.70 34.08
CA GLN A 319 -0.88 9.22 35.40
C GLN A 319 -0.93 8.16 36.51
N GLY A 320 -1.78 7.13 36.36
CA GLY A 320 -1.86 6.00 37.29
C GLY A 320 -0.80 4.91 37.07
N LEU A 321 -0.05 4.94 35.96
CA LEU A 321 0.97 3.94 35.68
C LEU A 321 2.28 4.22 36.44
N PRO A 322 2.95 3.19 36.99
CA PRO A 322 4.22 3.37 37.69
C PRO A 322 5.31 3.91 36.76
N ALA A 323 6.14 4.82 37.26
CA ALA A 323 7.23 5.43 36.51
C ALA A 323 8.20 4.35 36.00
N ARG A 324 8.40 4.30 34.68
CA ARG A 324 9.22 3.27 34.03
C ARG A 324 10.71 3.53 34.26
N GLN A 325 11.42 2.54 34.78
CA GLN A 325 12.88 2.50 34.78
C GLN A 325 13.39 2.15 33.37
N ILE A 326 14.22 3.02 32.79
CA ILE A 326 14.87 2.81 31.48
C ILE A 326 16.08 1.91 31.72
N THR A 327 16.06 0.67 31.24
CA THR A 327 17.09 -0.35 31.58
C THR A 327 17.85 -0.94 30.39
N ALA A 328 17.67 -0.49 29.16
CA ALA A 328 18.41 -1.04 28.01
C ALA A 328 18.88 0.03 27.03
N GLU A 329 20.10 -0.18 26.51
CA GLU A 329 20.70 0.61 25.43
C GLU A 329 19.73 0.72 24.23
N PRO A 330 19.43 1.94 23.77
CA PRO A 330 18.43 2.19 22.74
C PRO A 330 18.84 1.55 21.40
N VAL A 331 18.13 0.49 20.97
CA VAL A 331 18.22 -0.01 19.60
C VAL A 331 17.54 1.01 18.67
N GLY A 332 18.35 1.94 18.16
CA GLY A 332 17.89 3.06 17.33
C GLY A 332 17.61 2.66 15.88
N LEU A 333 16.37 2.82 15.41
CA LEU A 333 16.06 2.87 13.98
C LEU A 333 16.07 4.33 13.52
N ASP A 334 16.82 4.62 12.45
CA ASP A 334 16.82 5.92 11.78
C ASP A 334 16.04 5.85 10.45
N LEU A 335 14.74 6.15 10.49
CA LEU A 335 13.87 6.34 9.33
C LEU A 335 14.37 7.46 8.42
N GLY A 336 15.14 8.41 8.91
CA GLY A 336 15.58 9.59 8.18
C GLY A 336 16.76 9.24 7.32
N GLU A 337 17.63 8.37 7.83
CA GLU A 337 18.55 7.64 7.00
C GLU A 337 17.80 6.77 5.97
N ALA A 338 16.62 6.21 6.26
CA ALA A 338 15.82 5.47 5.25
C ALA A 338 15.29 6.36 4.11
N PHE A 339 14.75 7.55 4.40
CA PHE A 339 14.31 8.52 3.39
C PHE A 339 15.50 9.09 2.61
N THR A 340 16.55 9.50 3.32
CA THR A 340 17.74 10.09 2.69
C THR A 340 18.55 9.06 1.93
N PHE A 341 18.55 7.78 2.32
CA PHE A 341 19.21 6.69 1.59
C PHE A 341 18.78 6.64 0.12
N VAL A 342 17.49 6.83 -0.16
CA VAL A 342 16.96 6.83 -1.53
C VAL A 342 17.50 8.03 -2.31
N ILE A 343 17.35 9.24 -1.77
CA ILE A 343 17.67 10.49 -2.48
C ILE A 343 19.19 10.74 -2.55
N ARG A 344 19.94 10.32 -1.53
CA ARG A 344 21.42 10.41 -1.46
C ARG A 344 22.09 9.49 -2.48
N SER A 345 21.38 8.49 -2.97
CA SER A 345 21.95 7.53 -3.92
C SER A 345 22.21 8.15 -5.29
N PRO A 346 23.39 7.93 -5.90
CA PRO A 346 23.67 8.44 -7.23
C PRO A 346 22.71 7.81 -8.25
N GLY A 347 22.16 8.67 -9.11
CA GLY A 347 21.18 8.25 -10.13
C GLY A 347 19.88 7.70 -9.54
N TRP A 348 19.49 8.08 -8.31
CA TRP A 348 18.27 7.62 -7.65
C TRP A 348 17.04 7.75 -8.54
N TRP A 349 16.91 8.85 -9.29
CA TRP A 349 15.76 9.09 -10.17
C TRP A 349 15.68 8.06 -11.31
N ARG A 350 16.83 7.59 -11.85
CA ARG A 350 16.86 6.54 -12.88
C ARG A 350 16.43 5.20 -12.31
N LYS A 351 16.85 4.91 -11.08
CA LYS A 351 16.49 3.68 -10.36
C LYS A 351 15.00 3.67 -9.99
N LEU A 352 14.48 4.82 -9.56
CA LEU A 352 13.07 5.03 -9.27
C LEU A 352 12.22 4.94 -10.54
N LEU A 353 12.65 5.56 -11.64
CA LEU A 353 11.99 5.47 -12.94
C LEU A 353 11.92 4.03 -13.45
N ALA A 354 13.00 3.25 -13.30
CA ALA A 354 13.00 1.83 -13.66
C ALA A 354 11.96 1.04 -12.84
N ALA A 355 11.83 1.33 -11.54
CA ALA A 355 10.80 0.73 -10.70
C ALA A 355 9.38 1.18 -11.08
N ALA A 356 9.20 2.47 -11.41
CA ALA A 356 7.94 3.03 -11.89
C ALA A 356 7.50 2.37 -13.20
N ILE A 357 8.44 2.12 -14.13
CA ILE A 357 8.17 1.37 -15.37
C ILE A 357 7.79 -0.08 -15.04
N CYS A 358 8.49 -0.73 -14.09
CA CYS A 358 8.12 -2.08 -13.67
C CYS A 358 6.70 -2.14 -13.08
N LEU A 359 6.33 -1.12 -12.29
CA LEU A 359 4.99 -0.97 -11.72
C LEU A 359 3.93 -0.69 -12.80
N LEU A 360 4.22 0.16 -13.79
CA LEU A 360 3.33 0.42 -14.92
C LEU A 360 3.02 -0.87 -15.71
N PHE A 361 4.01 -1.75 -15.84
CA PHE A 361 3.90 -3.04 -16.51
C PHE A 361 3.72 -4.22 -15.54
N ILE A 362 3.22 -3.98 -14.32
CA ILE A 362 3.08 -5.02 -13.29
C ILE A 362 2.24 -6.22 -13.76
N TRP A 363 1.29 -5.99 -14.67
CA TRP A 363 0.42 -7.01 -15.28
C TRP A 363 1.17 -8.04 -16.15
N LEU A 364 2.42 -7.78 -16.55
CA LEU A 364 3.23 -8.69 -17.37
C LEU A 364 3.99 -9.76 -16.56
N ILE A 365 3.73 -9.92 -15.26
CA ILE A 365 4.38 -10.85 -14.31
C ILE A 365 5.89 -10.62 -14.15
N VAL A 366 6.68 -10.66 -15.23
CA VAL A 366 8.13 -10.44 -15.19
C VAL A 366 8.49 -9.08 -14.59
N PRO A 367 7.84 -7.95 -14.94
CA PRO A 367 8.14 -6.66 -14.30
C PRO A 367 7.80 -6.62 -12.82
N TYR A 368 6.70 -7.30 -12.41
CA TYR A 368 6.36 -7.49 -11.01
C TYR A 368 7.48 -8.25 -10.25
N LEU A 369 7.89 -9.41 -10.77
CA LEU A 369 8.94 -10.22 -10.15
C LEU A 369 10.28 -9.48 -10.10
N LEU A 370 10.58 -8.71 -11.15
CA LEU A 370 11.79 -7.89 -11.22
C LEU A 370 11.78 -6.78 -10.15
N LEU A 371 10.64 -6.11 -9.93
CA LEU A 371 10.47 -5.09 -8.90
C LEU A 371 10.59 -5.67 -7.49
N VAL A 372 9.87 -6.75 -7.20
CA VAL A 372 9.96 -7.45 -5.89
C VAL A 372 11.39 -7.93 -5.65
N GLY A 373 12.04 -8.50 -6.65
CA GLY A 373 13.44 -8.91 -6.56
C GLY A 373 14.40 -7.78 -6.21
N TYR A 374 14.19 -6.60 -6.79
CA TYR A 374 15.01 -5.42 -6.53
C TYR A 374 14.76 -4.83 -5.12
N ILE A 375 13.52 -4.85 -4.64
CA ILE A 375 13.17 -4.53 -3.23
C ILE A 375 13.98 -5.44 -2.28
N ILE A 376 14.07 -6.73 -2.58
CA ILE A 376 14.87 -7.68 -1.80
C ILE A 376 16.39 -7.44 -1.95
N GLU A 377 16.86 -7.04 -3.13
CA GLU A 377 18.25 -6.64 -3.35
C GLU A 377 18.63 -5.43 -2.49
N ILE A 378 17.76 -4.43 -2.38
CA ILE A 378 17.92 -3.28 -1.48
C ILE A 378 18.03 -3.76 -0.03
N ALA A 379 17.07 -4.54 0.44
CA ALA A 379 17.06 -5.02 1.83
C ALA A 379 18.31 -5.85 2.16
N ARG A 380 18.77 -6.69 1.23
CA ARG A 380 20.02 -7.45 1.34
C ARG A 380 21.26 -6.55 1.39
N HIS A 381 21.30 -5.52 0.55
CA HIS A 381 22.41 -4.57 0.50
C HIS A 381 22.51 -3.76 1.79
N VAL A 382 21.37 -3.30 2.32
CA VAL A 382 21.28 -2.57 3.59
C VAL A 382 21.65 -3.46 4.78
N ARG A 383 21.19 -4.72 4.79
CA ARG A 383 21.60 -5.72 5.81
C ARG A 383 23.13 -5.90 5.84
N ALA A 384 23.77 -5.90 4.67
CA ALA A 384 25.22 -5.99 4.53
C ALA A 384 25.98 -4.69 4.89
N GLY A 385 25.26 -3.62 5.29
CA GLY A 385 25.86 -2.34 5.66
C GLY A 385 25.98 -1.33 4.50
N GLY A 386 25.38 -1.63 3.34
CA GLY A 386 25.35 -0.74 2.19
C GLY A 386 24.58 0.56 2.47
N ARG A 387 25.12 1.69 2.01
CA ARG A 387 24.58 3.04 2.24
C ARG A 387 23.93 3.68 1.01
N GLN A 388 23.86 2.96 -0.10
CA GLN A 388 23.29 3.46 -1.36
C GLN A 388 22.42 2.40 -2.03
N LEU A 389 21.54 2.81 -2.94
CA LEU A 389 20.72 1.92 -3.74
C LEU A 389 21.61 1.07 -4.67
N PRO A 390 21.39 -0.26 -4.75
CA PRO A 390 22.09 -1.12 -5.70
C PRO A 390 21.76 -0.71 -7.15
N PRO A 391 22.64 -1.02 -8.12
CA PRO A 391 22.34 -0.80 -9.54
C PRO A 391 21.47 -1.94 -10.13
N TRP A 392 20.67 -1.65 -11.16
CA TRP A 392 19.80 -2.62 -11.86
C TRP A 392 20.54 -3.61 -12.78
N VAL A 393 21.64 -4.18 -12.28
CA VAL A 393 22.53 -5.08 -13.04
C VAL A 393 22.10 -6.54 -12.87
N HIS A 394 21.69 -6.94 -11.68
CA HIS A 394 21.40 -8.34 -11.33
C HIS A 394 19.98 -8.80 -11.70
N ARG A 395 19.49 -8.44 -12.89
CA ARG A 395 18.09 -8.67 -13.31
C ARG A 395 17.64 -10.13 -13.19
N GLY A 396 18.48 -11.08 -13.58
CA GLY A 396 18.18 -12.52 -13.49
C GLY A 396 18.08 -13.02 -12.05
N ARG A 397 18.92 -12.51 -11.14
CA ARG A 397 18.83 -12.81 -9.70
C ARG A 397 17.57 -12.18 -9.11
N ASN A 398 17.25 -10.95 -9.49
CA ASN A 398 16.07 -10.24 -9.00
C ASN A 398 14.80 -10.97 -9.41
N ILE A 399 14.67 -11.43 -10.66
CA ILE A 399 13.49 -12.23 -11.06
C ILE A 399 13.37 -13.52 -10.24
N ARG A 400 14.49 -14.23 -9.98
CA ARG A 400 14.48 -15.46 -9.15
C ARG A 400 14.11 -15.18 -7.69
N ASP A 401 14.68 -14.12 -7.11
CA ASP A 401 14.40 -13.72 -5.74
C ASP A 401 12.95 -13.23 -5.59
N GLY A 402 12.48 -12.44 -6.56
CA GLY A 402 11.10 -11.99 -6.64
C GLY A 402 10.11 -13.13 -6.78
N PHE A 403 10.40 -14.13 -7.61
CA PHE A 403 9.57 -15.34 -7.71
C PHE A 403 9.50 -16.10 -6.39
N LYS A 404 10.65 -16.34 -5.74
CA LYS A 404 10.71 -17.04 -4.46
C LYS A 404 9.96 -16.30 -3.36
N VAL A 405 10.16 -14.99 -3.24
CA VAL A 405 9.47 -14.18 -2.22
C VAL A 405 7.97 -14.09 -2.50
N ALA A 406 7.57 -13.87 -3.76
CA ALA A 406 6.16 -13.90 -4.13
C ALA A 406 5.52 -15.24 -3.78
N LEU A 407 6.21 -16.37 -4.00
CA LEU A 407 5.74 -17.69 -3.60
C LEU A 407 5.66 -17.86 -2.08
N VAL A 408 6.64 -17.37 -1.31
CA VAL A 408 6.59 -17.40 0.16
C VAL A 408 5.38 -16.63 0.67
N ILE A 409 5.18 -15.38 0.22
CA ILE A 409 4.04 -14.55 0.64
C ILE A 409 2.73 -15.19 0.21
N LEU A 410 2.64 -15.72 -1.02
CA LEU A 410 1.48 -16.46 -1.49
C LEU A 410 1.15 -17.63 -0.54
N ILE A 411 2.13 -18.46 -0.19
CA ILE A 411 1.94 -19.59 0.73
C ILE A 411 1.42 -19.11 2.10
N TRP A 412 1.96 -18.02 2.64
CA TRP A 412 1.49 -17.46 3.91
C TRP A 412 0.05 -16.93 3.82
N THR A 413 -0.40 -16.47 2.65
CA THR A 413 -1.79 -16.00 2.44
C THR A 413 -2.81 -17.11 2.15
N ILE A 414 -2.38 -18.33 1.82
CA ILE A 414 -3.28 -19.46 1.51
C ILE A 414 -4.31 -19.71 2.62
N PRO A 415 -3.95 -19.77 3.92
CA PRO A 415 -4.94 -20.00 4.97
C PRO A 415 -6.02 -18.90 5.03
N SER A 416 -5.64 -17.64 4.80
CA SER A 416 -6.59 -16.53 4.73
C SER A 416 -7.59 -16.73 3.58
N ALA A 417 -7.08 -17.03 2.39
CA ALA A 417 -7.91 -17.27 1.21
C ALA A 417 -8.83 -18.49 1.39
N LEU A 418 -8.30 -19.63 1.87
CA LEU A 418 -9.08 -20.85 2.09
C LEU A 418 -10.23 -20.65 3.08
N LEU A 419 -9.97 -19.95 4.18
CA LEU A 419 -10.98 -19.68 5.21
C LEU A 419 -12.07 -18.69 4.74
N SER A 420 -11.79 -17.89 3.70
CA SER A 420 -12.78 -16.97 3.10
C SER A 420 -13.72 -17.64 2.10
N ILE A 421 -13.37 -18.82 1.56
CA ILE A 421 -14.15 -19.52 0.52
C ILE A 421 -15.60 -19.82 0.96
N PRO A 422 -15.86 -20.38 2.16
CA PRO A 422 -17.24 -20.64 2.60
C PRO A 422 -18.12 -19.40 2.58
N ALA A 423 -17.63 -18.26 3.06
CA ALA A 423 -18.38 -17.01 3.05
C ALA A 423 -18.64 -16.50 1.63
N ALA A 424 -17.65 -16.64 0.72
CA ALA A 424 -17.84 -16.27 -0.68
C ALA A 424 -18.92 -17.12 -1.37
N ILE A 425 -18.95 -18.43 -1.09
CA ILE A 425 -19.99 -19.34 -1.62
C ILE A 425 -21.37 -18.99 -1.07
N VAL A 426 -21.48 -18.78 0.25
CA VAL A 426 -22.74 -18.37 0.89
C VAL A 426 -23.22 -17.04 0.33
N GLY A 427 -22.34 -16.04 0.23
CA GLY A 427 -22.65 -14.72 -0.33
C GLY A 427 -23.17 -14.81 -1.77
N ALA A 428 -22.52 -15.61 -2.62
CA ALA A 428 -22.97 -15.84 -4.00
C ALA A 428 -24.36 -16.50 -4.03
N ALA A 429 -24.58 -17.55 -3.22
CA ALA A 429 -25.86 -18.25 -3.15
C ALA A 429 -27.03 -17.39 -2.64
N VAL A 430 -26.75 -16.48 -1.69
CA VAL A 430 -27.74 -15.51 -1.19
C VAL A 430 -28.08 -14.47 -2.25
N SER A 431 -27.09 -14.01 -3.03
CA SER A 431 -27.29 -13.01 -4.09
C SER A 431 -28.17 -13.51 -5.26
N GLU A 432 -28.22 -14.82 -5.49
CA GLU A 432 -29.05 -15.46 -6.53
C GLU A 432 -30.50 -15.72 -6.07
N GLY A 433 -30.93 -15.18 -4.92
CA GLY A 433 -32.32 -15.27 -4.44
C GLY A 433 -32.68 -16.61 -3.78
N SER A 434 -31.70 -17.47 -3.49
CA SER A 434 -31.89 -18.76 -2.82
C SER A 434 -31.98 -18.63 -1.29
N THR A 435 -32.64 -17.59 -0.79
CA THR A 435 -32.67 -17.21 0.64
C THR A 435 -33.36 -18.23 1.55
N LYS A 436 -34.00 -19.27 0.98
CA LYS A 436 -34.60 -20.38 1.75
C LYS A 436 -33.73 -21.63 1.86
N ALA A 437 -32.59 -21.72 1.17
CA ALA A 437 -31.84 -22.99 1.04
C ALA A 437 -30.66 -23.15 2.01
N LEU A 438 -30.12 -22.08 2.58
CA LEU A 438 -29.02 -22.14 3.55
C LEU A 438 -29.49 -21.64 4.92
N GLY A 439 -29.61 -22.54 5.89
CA GLY A 439 -30.01 -22.20 7.25
C GLY A 439 -29.07 -21.16 7.87
N GLY A 440 -29.61 -20.23 8.66
CA GLY A 440 -28.86 -19.11 9.24
C GLY A 440 -27.59 -19.51 9.99
N SER A 441 -27.55 -20.71 10.58
CA SER A 441 -26.36 -21.26 11.23
C SER A 441 -25.19 -21.51 10.27
N ILE A 442 -25.44 -21.86 9.01
CA ILE A 442 -24.39 -22.08 8.00
C ILE A 442 -23.80 -20.74 7.54
N ALA A 443 -24.63 -19.71 7.39
CA ALA A 443 -24.16 -18.36 7.06
C ALA A 443 -23.27 -17.80 8.16
N VAL A 444 -23.70 -17.89 9.42
CA VAL A 444 -22.92 -17.44 10.58
C VAL A 444 -21.60 -18.19 10.69
N ALA A 445 -21.58 -19.51 10.48
CA ALA A 445 -20.35 -20.31 10.51
C ALA A 445 -19.39 -19.92 9.37
N ALA A 446 -19.91 -19.65 8.17
CA ALA A 446 -19.11 -19.23 7.03
C ALA A 446 -18.48 -17.84 7.25
N GLU A 447 -19.24 -16.89 7.79
CA GLU A 447 -18.75 -15.56 8.17
C GLU A 447 -17.68 -15.62 9.27
N PHE A 448 -17.87 -16.48 10.27
CA PHE A 448 -16.87 -16.70 11.32
C PHE A 448 -15.54 -17.23 10.74
N LEU A 449 -15.59 -18.20 9.83
CA LEU A 449 -14.39 -18.70 9.16
C LEU A 449 -13.70 -17.61 8.36
N ALA A 450 -14.45 -16.79 7.61
CA ALA A 450 -13.89 -15.66 6.88
C ALA A 450 -13.24 -14.63 7.81
N ALA A 451 -13.83 -14.35 8.97
CA ALA A 451 -13.23 -13.47 9.98
C ALA A 451 -11.89 -14.02 10.49
N VAL A 452 -11.82 -15.33 10.82
CA VAL A 452 -10.56 -15.99 11.22
C VAL A 452 -9.52 -15.90 10.09
N GLY A 453 -9.95 -16.14 8.84
CA GLY A 453 -9.11 -16.01 7.66
C GLY A 453 -8.55 -14.60 7.48
N SER A 454 -9.38 -13.58 7.69
CA SER A 454 -8.96 -12.19 7.54
C SER A 454 -8.00 -11.74 8.66
N VAL A 455 -8.23 -12.19 9.90
CA VAL A 455 -7.29 -11.99 11.02
C VAL A 455 -5.94 -12.60 10.69
N TRP A 456 -5.90 -13.81 10.13
CA TRP A 456 -4.65 -14.42 9.65
C TRP A 456 -3.97 -13.55 8.58
N GLY A 457 -4.73 -13.01 7.62
CA GLY A 457 -4.22 -12.10 6.60
C GLY A 457 -3.53 -10.87 7.19
N VAL A 458 -4.15 -10.23 8.20
CA VAL A 458 -3.55 -9.10 8.93
C VAL A 458 -2.28 -9.52 9.66
N VAL A 459 -2.27 -10.69 10.31
CA VAL A 459 -1.08 -11.20 10.98
C VAL A 459 0.07 -11.36 9.99
N VAL A 460 -0.17 -11.99 8.83
CA VAL A 460 0.82 -12.19 7.76
C VAL A 460 1.40 -10.85 7.30
N LEU A 461 0.53 -9.87 7.09
CA LEU A 461 0.89 -8.52 6.68
C LEU A 461 1.76 -7.81 7.74
N LEU A 462 1.49 -8.00 9.03
CA LEU A 462 2.31 -7.43 10.12
C LEU A 462 3.65 -8.15 10.32
N ILE A 463 3.73 -9.46 10.07
CA ILE A 463 4.97 -10.24 10.20
C ILE A 463 5.81 -10.27 8.92
N GLU A 464 5.38 -9.59 7.85
CA GLU A 464 6.06 -9.58 6.55
C GLU A 464 7.55 -9.22 6.68
N ALA A 465 7.87 -8.18 7.46
CA ALA A 465 9.26 -7.79 7.73
C ALA A 465 10.10 -8.94 8.35
N ALA A 466 9.49 -9.76 9.21
CA ALA A 466 10.14 -10.93 9.80
C ALA A 466 10.29 -12.10 8.82
N ILE A 467 9.28 -12.34 7.97
CA ILE A 467 9.35 -13.33 6.87
C ILE A 467 10.49 -12.97 5.92
N LEU A 468 10.53 -11.73 5.43
CA LEU A 468 11.56 -11.23 4.53
C LEU A 468 12.94 -11.26 5.19
N SER A 469 13.03 -10.91 6.47
CA SER A 469 14.28 -11.01 7.21
C SER A 469 14.79 -12.46 7.32
N GLN A 470 13.93 -13.46 7.50
CA GLN A 470 14.34 -14.87 7.49
C GLN A 470 14.77 -15.33 6.09
N TYR A 471 14.07 -14.87 5.06
CA TYR A 471 14.46 -15.11 3.67
C TYR A 471 15.86 -14.57 3.36
N LEU A 472 16.17 -13.36 3.83
CA LEU A 472 17.47 -12.71 3.64
C LEU A 472 18.62 -13.45 4.34
N ASP A 473 18.34 -14.15 5.45
CA ASP A 473 19.34 -14.88 6.23
C ASP A 473 19.56 -16.30 5.71
N ARG A 474 18.49 -17.10 5.61
CA ARG A 474 18.57 -18.55 5.39
C ARG A 474 17.79 -19.04 4.15
N GLY A 475 17.25 -18.12 3.34
CA GLY A 475 16.58 -18.43 2.09
C GLY A 475 15.13 -18.90 2.22
N PHE A 476 14.63 -19.53 1.17
CA PHE A 476 13.20 -19.84 0.96
C PHE A 476 12.57 -20.64 2.11
N TRP A 477 13.16 -21.77 2.48
CA TRP A 477 12.57 -22.68 3.48
C TRP A 477 12.52 -22.06 4.89
N ALA A 478 13.51 -21.26 5.25
CA ALA A 478 13.50 -20.58 6.54
C ALA A 478 12.39 -19.53 6.64
N ALA A 479 12.05 -18.88 5.52
CA ALA A 479 10.95 -17.92 5.44
C ALA A 479 9.56 -18.56 5.58
N LEU A 480 9.44 -19.88 5.42
CA LEU A 480 8.20 -20.63 5.68
C LEU A 480 8.16 -21.23 7.09
N SER A 481 9.27 -21.21 7.83
CA SER A 481 9.35 -21.84 9.14
C SER A 481 8.76 -20.94 10.24
N VAL A 482 7.54 -21.28 10.68
CA VAL A 482 6.83 -20.61 11.78
C VAL A 482 7.72 -20.46 13.04
N PRO A 483 8.46 -21.51 13.50
CA PRO A 483 9.29 -21.39 14.69
C PRO A 483 10.44 -20.38 14.55
N ALA A 484 11.04 -20.26 13.35
CA ALA A 484 12.12 -19.30 13.13
C ALA A 484 11.61 -17.86 13.09
N ILE A 485 10.41 -17.64 12.54
CA ILE A 485 9.75 -16.33 12.54
C ILE A 485 9.40 -15.93 13.97
N ILE A 486 8.74 -16.81 14.73
CA ILE A 486 8.40 -16.57 16.15
C ILE A 486 9.66 -16.24 16.96
N ARG A 487 10.74 -17.00 16.79
CA ARG A 487 12.01 -16.73 17.47
C ARG A 487 12.55 -15.35 17.14
N ARG A 488 12.49 -14.93 15.86
CA ARG A 488 12.96 -13.61 15.43
C ARG A 488 12.09 -12.47 15.98
N LEU A 489 10.76 -12.63 15.95
CA LEU A 489 9.82 -11.66 16.53
C LEU A 489 10.05 -11.45 18.03
N ARG A 490 10.41 -12.52 18.76
CA ARG A 490 10.68 -12.47 20.21
C ARG A 490 11.97 -11.75 20.59
N VAL A 491 12.91 -11.57 19.66
CA VAL A 491 14.18 -10.89 19.94
C VAL A 491 13.94 -9.42 20.33
N ASN A 492 13.05 -8.73 19.63
CA ASN A 492 12.52 -7.44 20.06
C ASN A 492 11.11 -7.27 19.48
N VAL A 493 10.11 -7.54 20.31
CA VAL A 493 8.69 -7.53 19.88
C VAL A 493 8.25 -6.13 19.49
N GLY A 494 8.66 -5.10 20.25
CA GLY A 494 8.35 -3.70 19.94
C GLY A 494 8.91 -3.28 18.57
N LEU A 495 10.18 -3.60 18.30
CA LEU A 495 10.82 -3.39 17.01
C LEU A 495 10.12 -4.10 15.87
N SER A 496 9.74 -5.36 16.07
CA SER A 496 9.06 -6.16 15.07
C SER A 496 7.71 -5.58 14.69
N ILE A 497 6.90 -5.19 15.69
CA ILE A 497 5.58 -4.58 15.49
C ILE A 497 5.71 -3.25 14.76
N VAL A 498 6.59 -2.36 15.24
CA VAL A 498 6.72 -1.02 14.67
C VAL A 498 7.25 -1.08 13.23
N VAL A 499 8.26 -1.91 12.94
CA VAL A 499 8.77 -2.09 11.57
C VAL A 499 7.71 -2.71 10.67
N GLY A 500 6.99 -3.74 11.15
CA GLY A 500 5.89 -4.35 10.41
C GLY A 500 4.83 -3.32 10.02
N VAL A 501 4.32 -2.56 11.00
CA VAL A 501 3.33 -1.50 10.74
C VAL A 501 3.89 -0.43 9.81
N LEU A 502 5.13 0.02 10.01
CA LEU A 502 5.75 1.04 9.15
C LEU A 502 5.81 0.60 7.69
N VAL A 503 6.17 -0.65 7.41
CA VAL A 503 6.20 -1.19 6.05
C VAL A 503 4.80 -1.16 5.43
N VAL A 504 3.78 -1.50 6.21
CA VAL A 504 2.38 -1.47 5.74
C VAL A 504 1.93 -0.03 5.50
N VAL A 505 2.10 0.85 6.48
CA VAL A 505 1.71 2.27 6.37
C VAL A 505 2.39 2.93 5.18
N LEU A 506 3.70 2.71 4.99
CA LEU A 506 4.43 3.21 3.83
C LEU A 506 3.86 2.67 2.52
N SER A 507 3.54 1.37 2.47
CA SER A 507 2.93 0.75 1.28
C SER A 507 1.53 1.32 1.01
N SER A 508 0.71 1.52 2.03
CA SER A 508 -0.61 2.15 1.93
C SER A 508 -0.51 3.59 1.44
N ILE A 509 0.40 4.40 1.99
CA ILE A 509 0.68 5.77 1.50
C ILE A 509 1.15 5.73 0.05
N GLY A 510 1.98 4.75 -0.31
CA GLY A 510 2.45 4.52 -1.67
C GLY A 510 1.32 4.31 -2.66
N VAL A 511 0.33 3.49 -2.29
CA VAL A 511 -0.90 3.23 -3.08
C VAL A 511 -1.80 4.46 -3.13
N VAL A 512 -1.90 5.20 -2.02
CA VAL A 512 -2.75 6.40 -1.91
C VAL A 512 -2.16 7.60 -2.65
N GLY A 513 -0.84 7.66 -2.83
CA GLY A 513 -0.14 8.51 -3.80
C GLY A 513 -0.68 9.94 -3.92
N LEU A 514 -0.83 10.64 -2.78
CA LEU A 514 -1.09 12.08 -2.61
C LEU A 514 -2.06 12.73 -3.62
N ALA A 515 -3.34 12.33 -3.56
CA ALA A 515 -4.48 12.90 -4.29
C ALA A 515 -4.52 12.66 -5.83
N ALA A 516 -5.16 11.55 -6.22
CA ALA A 516 -6.01 11.42 -7.41
C ALA A 516 -5.40 11.44 -8.85
N LEU A 517 -4.14 11.05 -9.10
CA LEU A 517 -3.68 10.77 -10.49
C LEU A 517 -2.72 9.57 -10.59
N VAL A 518 -2.89 8.75 -11.64
CA VAL A 518 -2.08 7.54 -11.96
C VAL A 518 -0.57 7.81 -11.91
N VAL A 519 -0.14 9.03 -12.26
CA VAL A 519 1.27 9.45 -12.23
C VAL A 519 1.84 9.51 -10.82
N GLY A 520 1.03 9.87 -9.81
CA GLY A 520 1.45 9.94 -8.41
C GLY A 520 1.85 8.56 -7.89
N VAL A 521 0.95 7.58 -8.04
CA VAL A 521 1.16 6.18 -7.59
C VAL A 521 2.41 5.55 -8.20
N LEU A 522 2.67 5.82 -9.50
CA LEU A 522 3.84 5.29 -10.19
C LEU A 522 5.18 5.73 -9.58
N VAL A 523 5.20 6.86 -8.86
CA VAL A 523 6.41 7.40 -8.22
C VAL A 523 6.40 7.13 -6.71
N THR A 524 5.27 7.35 -6.04
CA THR A 524 5.15 7.23 -4.59
C THR A 524 5.25 5.80 -4.11
N TYR A 525 4.64 4.84 -4.81
CA TYR A 525 4.68 3.44 -4.40
C TYR A 525 6.11 2.88 -4.44
N PRO A 526 6.87 2.97 -5.55
CA PRO A 526 8.24 2.47 -5.56
C PRO A 526 9.15 3.17 -4.54
N TYR A 527 8.96 4.48 -4.34
CA TYR A 527 9.71 5.24 -3.34
C TYR A 527 9.46 4.71 -1.92
N ALA A 528 8.19 4.51 -1.56
CA ALA A 528 7.79 3.95 -0.28
C ALA A 528 8.30 2.51 -0.10
N SER A 529 8.24 1.68 -1.15
CA SER A 529 8.78 0.30 -1.12
C SER A 529 10.29 0.27 -0.90
N PHE A 530 11.06 1.24 -1.41
CA PHE A 530 12.51 1.33 -1.16
C PHE A 530 12.81 1.67 0.30
N ILE A 531 12.04 2.57 0.90
CA ILE A 531 12.13 2.90 2.33
C ILE A 531 11.78 1.68 3.18
N GLY A 532 10.68 0.99 2.86
CA GLY A 532 10.30 -0.26 3.52
C GLY A 532 11.40 -1.32 3.43
N SER A 533 12.03 -1.48 2.26
CA SER A 533 13.16 -2.39 2.05
C SER A 533 14.36 -2.06 2.93
N TYR A 534 14.67 -0.76 3.08
CA TYR A 534 15.73 -0.30 3.98
C TYR A 534 15.42 -0.69 5.43
N LEU A 535 14.18 -0.49 5.88
CA LEU A 535 13.74 -0.85 7.23
C LEU A 535 13.82 -2.36 7.47
N VAL A 536 13.40 -3.18 6.52
CA VAL A 536 13.55 -4.65 6.60
C VAL A 536 15.01 -5.06 6.68
N GLY A 537 15.90 -4.41 5.90
CA GLY A 537 17.34 -4.67 5.94
C GLY A 537 17.98 -4.31 7.29
N GLN A 538 17.63 -3.15 7.86
CA GLN A 538 18.08 -2.74 9.20
C GLN A 538 17.51 -3.65 10.29
N TYR A 539 16.23 -3.98 10.22
CA TYR A 539 15.58 -4.92 11.13
C TYR A 539 16.29 -6.28 11.13
N ALA A 540 16.60 -6.82 9.95
CA ALA A 540 17.35 -8.06 9.82
C ALA A 540 18.73 -7.96 10.49
N ARG A 541 19.46 -6.87 10.24
CA ARG A 541 20.80 -6.64 10.82
C ARG A 541 20.76 -6.51 12.36
N LEU A 542 19.77 -5.80 12.89
CA LEU A 542 19.61 -5.58 14.32
C LEU A 542 19.24 -6.88 15.04
N THR A 543 18.29 -7.64 14.49
CA THR A 543 17.85 -8.90 15.09
C THR A 543 18.89 -10.03 14.95
N ASP A 544 19.76 -9.98 13.93
CA ASP A 544 20.90 -10.91 13.80
C ASP A 544 21.97 -10.68 14.88
N ARG A 545 22.29 -9.42 15.19
CA ARG A 545 23.35 -9.04 16.15
C ARG A 545 23.03 -9.40 17.59
N THR A 546 21.75 -9.41 17.94
CA THR A 546 21.26 -9.75 19.29
C THR A 546 21.07 -11.25 19.50
N GLY A 547 21.05 -12.05 18.43
CA GLY A 547 20.77 -13.50 18.48
C GLY A 547 21.99 -14.43 18.42
N ASP A 548 23.20 -13.91 18.13
CA ASP A 548 24.41 -14.72 17.94
C ASP A 548 25.63 -14.14 18.71
N PRO A 549 26.00 -14.72 19.88
CA PRO A 549 27.13 -14.28 20.69
C PRO A 549 28.48 -14.32 19.97
N SER A 550 28.63 -15.17 18.94
CA SER A 550 29.89 -15.34 18.21
C SER A 550 30.23 -14.19 17.25
N ARG A 551 29.22 -13.41 16.83
CA ARG A 551 29.40 -12.22 15.97
C ARG A 551 29.63 -10.93 16.75
N GLN A 552 29.34 -10.89 18.05
CA GLN A 552 29.66 -9.74 18.91
C GLN A 552 31.18 -9.57 19.10
N SER A 553 31.92 -10.67 19.19
CA SER A 553 33.37 -10.67 19.45
C SER A 553 34.23 -10.26 18.24
N GLN A 554 33.71 -10.30 17.02
CA GLN A 554 34.39 -9.77 15.84
C GLN A 554 34.23 -8.25 15.66
N ALA A 555 33.16 -7.64 16.16
CA ALA A 555 32.92 -6.21 16.04
C ALA A 555 33.70 -5.36 17.07
N LEU A 556 34.14 -5.96 18.19
CA LEU A 556 35.03 -5.33 19.17
C LEU A 556 36.52 -5.42 18.79
N ARG A 557 36.84 -6.01 17.63
CA ARG A 557 38.22 -6.15 17.10
C ARG A 557 38.49 -5.35 15.83
N VAL A 558 37.62 -4.41 15.44
CA VAL A 558 37.82 -3.52 14.28
C VAL A 558 37.65 -2.07 14.70
#